data_AF-A0A945FS07-F1
#
_entry.id   AF-A0A945FS07-F1
#
_cell.length_a   1.000
_cell.length_b   1.000
_cell.length_c   1.000
_cell.angle_alpha   90.00
_cell.angle_beta   90.00
_cell.angle_gamma   90.00
#
_symmetry.space_group_name_H-M   'P 1'
#
loop_
_entity.id
_entity.type
_entity.pdbx_description
1 polymer ?
#
loop_
_entity_poly.entity_id
_entity_poly.type
_entity_poly.pdbx_seq_one_letter_code
_entity_poly.pdbx_strand_id
1 'polypeptide(L)' 'REPRQEFAYLRELRDGLTERFPDAGGLPELSMGMSGDFEDAILEGSTMVRIGSALFHGLR' A
#
# COMPACT_ATOMS: atom_id res chain seq x y z
N ARG A 1 1.18 -16.43 -2.39
CA ARG A 1 1.72 -15.56 -3.46
C ARG A 1 2.42 -14.43 -2.71
N GLU A 2 3.70 -14.19 -2.95
CA GLU A 2 4.43 -13.13 -2.26
C GLU A 2 3.95 -11.77 -2.80
N PRO A 3 3.19 -10.97 -2.03
CA PRO A 3 2.47 -9.80 -2.53
C PRO A 3 3.38 -8.60 -2.85
N ARG A 4 4.67 -8.75 -2.58
CA ARG A 4 5.68 -7.70 -2.72
C ARG A 4 5.80 -7.18 -4.15
N GLN A 5 5.67 -8.06 -5.16
CA GLN A 5 5.69 -7.64 -6.57
C GLN A 5 4.46 -6.78 -6.91
N GLU A 6 3.29 -7.13 -6.40
CA GLU A 6 2.08 -6.34 -6.59
C GLU A 6 2.15 -4.98 -5.88
N PHE A 7 2.75 -4.89 -4.69
CA PHE A 7 2.96 -3.61 -4.00
C PHE A 7 3.96 -2.71 -4.74
N ALA A 8 5.07 -3.27 -5.23
CA ALA A 8 6.02 -2.54 -6.05
C ALA A 8 5.36 -1.97 -7.32
N TYR A 9 4.56 -2.78 -8.00
CA TYR A 9 3.85 -2.35 -9.21
C TYR A 9 2.83 -1.24 -8.92
N LEU A 10 2.11 -1.30 -7.78
CA LEU A 10 1.19 -0.23 -7.40
C LEU A 10 1.92 1.09 -7.12
N ARG A 11 3.08 1.04 -6.46
CA ARG A 11 3.93 2.22 -6.26
C ARG A 11 4.37 2.83 -7.60
N GLU A 12 4.85 2.00 -8.53
CA GLU A 12 5.26 2.45 -9.87
C GLU A 12 4.11 3.08 -10.65
N LEU A 13 2.90 2.50 -10.56
CA LEU A 13 1.70 3.09 -11.18
C LEU A 13 1.38 4.47 -10.59
N ARG A 14 1.44 4.61 -9.25
CA ARG A 14 1.22 5.89 -8.57
C ARG A 14 2.25 6.93 -9.00
N ASP A 15 3.53 6.55 -9.02
CA ASP A 15 4.64 7.42 -9.41
C ASP A 15 4.45 7.89 -10.86
N GLY A 16 4.18 6.96 -11.79
CA GLY A 16 3.94 7.28 -13.21
C GLY A 16 2.69 8.15 -13.44
N LEU A 17 1.62 7.97 -12.66
CA LEU A 17 0.45 8.86 -12.72
C LEU A 17 0.79 10.27 -12.20
N THR A 18 1.60 10.38 -11.14
CA THR A 18 2.04 11.67 -10.60
C THR A 18 2.89 12.43 -11.61
N GLU A 19 3.80 11.73 -12.32
CA GLU A 19 4.60 12.32 -13.39
C GLU A 19 3.77 12.73 -14.61
N ARG A 20 2.79 11.91 -15.00
CA ARG A 20 1.95 12.16 -16.18
C ARG A 20 0.96 13.32 -15.99
N PHE A 21 0.55 13.58 -14.75
CA PHE A 21 -0.45 14.59 -14.41
C PHE A 21 0.06 15.55 -13.32
N PRO A 22 1.09 16.37 -13.62
CA PRO A 22 1.73 17.23 -12.62
C PRO A 22 0.77 18.28 -12.02
N ASP A 23 -0.24 18.73 -12.78
CA ASP A 23 -1.22 19.72 -12.32
C ASP A 23 -2.35 19.12 -11.46
N ALA A 24 -2.40 17.79 -11.31
CA ALA A 24 -3.46 17.10 -10.56
C ALA A 24 -3.25 17.11 -9.03
N GLY A 25 -2.17 17.73 -8.53
CA GLY A 25 -1.87 17.81 -7.10
C GLY A 25 -1.19 16.55 -6.52
N GLY A 26 -0.84 15.58 -7.36
CA GLY A 26 -0.14 14.35 -6.97
C GLY A 26 -1.01 13.31 -6.26
N LEU A 27 -0.40 12.17 -5.94
CA LEU A 27 -1.03 11.03 -5.25
C LEU A 27 -0.23 10.67 -3.99
N PRO A 28 -0.42 11.38 -2.87
CA PRO A 28 0.48 11.24 -1.71
C PRO A 28 0.34 9.89 -1.01
N GLU A 29 -0.81 9.24 -1.12
CA GLU A 29 -1.14 8.04 -0.37
C GLU A 29 -0.98 6.75 -1.18
N LEU A 30 -0.39 5.73 -0.55
CA LEU A 30 -0.40 4.34 -0.98
C LEU A 30 -1.07 3.51 0.11
N SER A 31 -2.38 3.29 -0.03
CA SER A 31 -3.11 2.39 0.86
C SER A 31 -2.95 0.95 0.41
N MET A 32 -2.01 0.22 1.00
CA MET A 32 -1.74 -1.20 0.69
C MET A 32 -1.20 -1.95 1.91
N GLY A 33 -1.39 -3.27 1.94
CA GLY A 33 -1.10 -4.12 3.09
C GLY A 33 -2.28 -4.29 4.05
N MET A 34 -2.43 -5.50 4.55
CA MET A 34 -3.41 -5.99 5.52
C MET A 34 -2.69 -6.79 6.62
N SER A 35 -3.44 -7.34 7.58
CA SER A 35 -2.88 -8.06 8.74
C SER A 35 -1.80 -9.12 8.43
N GLY A 36 -1.82 -9.74 7.23
CA GLY A 36 -0.91 -10.82 6.87
C GLY A 36 0.29 -10.43 5.99
N ASP A 37 0.35 -9.18 5.52
CA ASP A 37 1.32 -8.73 4.51
C ASP A 37 1.72 -7.25 4.66
N PHE A 38 1.37 -6.61 5.78
CA PHE A 38 1.66 -5.19 6.00
C PHE A 38 3.16 -4.87 6.06
N GLU A 39 4.01 -5.82 6.48
CA GLU A 39 5.46 -5.62 6.53
C GLU A 39 6.05 -5.47 5.13
N ASP A 40 5.67 -6.35 4.19
CA ASP A 40 6.04 -6.24 2.78
C ASP A 40 5.49 -4.95 2.17
N ALA A 41 4.24 -4.57 2.51
CA ALA A 41 3.65 -3.33 2.03
C ALA A 41 4.41 -2.08 2.51
N ILE A 42 4.88 -2.07 3.76
CA ILE A 42 5.72 -0.98 4.30
C ILE A 42 7.06 -0.91 3.55
N LEU A 43 7.71 -2.05 3.32
CA LEU A 43 8.97 -2.10 2.57
C LEU A 43 8.83 -1.57 1.14
N GLU A 44 7.66 -1.71 0.54
CA GLU A 44 7.34 -1.21 -0.80
C GLU A 44 6.72 0.20 -0.81
N GLY A 45 6.67 0.89 0.34
CA GLY A 45 6.30 2.31 0.42
C GLY A 45 4.84 2.60 0.72
N SER A 46 4.11 1.66 1.34
CA SER A 46 2.77 1.93 1.87
C SER A 46 2.79 3.09 2.87
N THR A 47 1.86 4.03 2.72
CA THR A 47 1.62 5.11 3.68
C THR A 47 0.46 4.78 4.62
N MET A 48 -0.35 3.78 4.27
CA MET A 48 -1.52 3.36 5.03
C MET A 48 -1.73 1.85 4.90
N VAL A 49 -1.62 1.13 6.03
CA VAL A 49 -1.92 -0.29 6.14
C VAL A 49 -3.30 -0.52 6.79
N ARG A 50 -3.96 -1.62 6.46
CA ARG A 50 -5.32 -1.95 6.94
C ARG A 50 -5.29 -3.15 7.88
N ILE A 51 -5.18 -2.91 9.18
CA ILE A 51 -5.04 -3.99 10.16
C ILE A 51 -6.38 -4.27 10.85
N GLY A 52 -6.84 -5.52 10.74
CA GLY A 52 -8.08 -5.99 11.36
C GLY A 52 -7.81 -7.17 12.26
N SER A 53 -7.73 -8.38 11.66
CA SER A 53 -7.54 -9.64 12.39
C SER A 53 -6.32 -9.67 13.31
N ALA A 54 -5.23 -8.95 13.02
CA ALA A 54 -4.07 -8.90 13.91
C ALA A 54 -4.29 -7.99 15.14
N LEU A 55 -5.18 -6.99 15.06
CA LEU A 55 -5.54 -6.13 16.21
C LEU A 55 -6.69 -6.72 17.02
N PHE A 56 -7.69 -7.27 16.35
CA PHE A 56 -8.96 -7.68 16.97
C PHE A 56 -9.08 -9.20 17.10
N HIS A 57 -7.96 -9.92 17.12
CA HIS A 57 -7.97 -11.38 17.32
C HIS A 57 -8.72 -11.74 18.63
N GLY A 58 -9.69 -12.64 18.55
CA GLY A 58 -10.44 -13.12 19.71
C GLY A 58 -11.62 -12.26 20.16
N LEU A 59 -11.86 -11.12 19.50
CA LEU A 59 -13.11 -10.38 19.69
C LEU A 59 -14.21 -11.02 18.84
N ARG A 60 -15.22 -11.57 19.52
CA ARG A 60 -16.50 -11.99 18.95
C ARG A 60 -17.61 -11.14 19.56
#